data_AF-G4TZC6-F1
#
_entry.id   AF-G4TZC6-F1
#
_cell.length_a   1.000
_cell.length_b   1.000
_cell.length_c   1.000
_cell.angle_alpha   90.00
_cell.angle_beta   90.00
_cell.angle_gamma   90.00
#
_symmetry.space_group_name_H-M   'P 1'
#
loop_
_entity.id
_entity.type
_entity.pdbx_description
1 polymer ?
#
loop_
_entity_poly.entity_id
_entity_poly.type
_entity_poly.pdbx_seq_one_letter_code
_entity_poly.pdbx_strand_id
1 'polypeptide(L)'
;EGDFRRNNPRFQGEAFKENLKLVDALKEIADKKGVTPSQLTLAWVLSQGEDFFAIPGTKKIKYACDVKLTQEDISSIEEILNRIKVIGDRYAGGTAANWTAF
;
A
#
# COMPACT_ATOMS: atom_id res chain seq x y z
N GLU A 1 -7.71 12.19 21.60
CA GLU A 1 -8.46 12.73 20.45
C GLU A 1 -7.49 13.19 19.37
N GLY A 2 -7.88 13.23 18.09
CA GLY A 2 -7.02 13.74 17.00
C GLY A 2 -6.41 12.73 16.01
N ASP A 3 -6.78 11.44 16.05
CA ASP A 3 -6.33 10.48 15.04
C ASP A 3 -7.04 10.71 13.69
N PHE A 4 -6.32 11.27 12.71
CA PHE A 4 -6.82 11.57 11.37
C PHE A 4 -7.50 10.38 10.68
N ARG A 5 -7.04 9.14 10.96
CA ARG A 5 -7.60 7.93 10.33
C ARG A 5 -9.06 7.73 10.67
N ARG A 6 -9.53 8.23 11.82
CA ARG A 6 -10.92 8.14 12.26
C ARG A 6 -11.91 8.83 11.32
N ASN A 7 -11.45 9.78 10.51
CA ASN A 7 -12.29 10.48 9.55
C ASN A 7 -11.95 10.11 8.10
N ASN A 8 -10.95 9.26 7.87
CA ASN A 8 -10.51 8.91 6.53
C ASN A 8 -11.48 7.90 5.89
N PRO A 9 -12.06 8.19 4.72
CA PRO A 9 -13.07 7.34 4.07
C PRO A 9 -12.64 5.88 3.83
N ARG A 10 -11.34 5.63 3.59
CA ARG A 10 -10.82 4.26 3.39
C ARG A 10 -10.81 3.41 4.64
N PHE A 11 -10.93 4.04 5.81
CA PHE A 11 -10.90 3.38 7.12
C PHE A 11 -12.26 3.38 7.82
N GLN A 12 -13.36 3.66 7.10
CA GLN A 12 -14.73 3.66 7.64
C GLN A 12 -15.56 2.48 7.16
N GLY A 13 -16.44 1.99 8.03
CA GLY A 13 -17.54 1.07 7.68
C GLY A 13 -17.13 -0.08 6.75
N GLU A 14 -17.88 -0.25 5.66
CA GLU A 14 -17.62 -1.29 4.66
C GLU A 14 -16.33 -1.06 3.87
N ALA A 15 -15.93 0.20 3.63
CA ALA A 15 -14.68 0.50 2.93
C ALA A 15 -13.48 -0.08 3.68
N PHE A 16 -13.46 0.00 5.01
CA PHE A 16 -12.40 -0.61 5.82
C PHE A 16 -12.34 -2.13 5.65
N LYS A 17 -13.50 -2.81 5.71
CA LYS A 17 -13.58 -4.27 5.57
C LYS A 17 -13.13 -4.73 4.19
N GLU A 18 -13.58 -4.06 3.13
CA GLU A 18 -13.19 -4.38 1.76
C GLU A 18 -11.70 -4.11 1.50
N ASN A 19 -11.19 -2.98 2.00
CA ASN A 19 -9.77 -2.63 1.88
C ASN A 19 -8.85 -3.59 2.66
N LEU A 20 -9.32 -4.16 3.77
CA LEU A 20 -8.56 -5.17 4.52
C LEU A 20 -8.33 -6.45 3.70
N LYS A 21 -9.24 -6.83 2.81
CA LYS A 21 -9.04 -8.00 1.94
C LYS A 21 -7.80 -7.87 1.06
N LEU A 22 -7.48 -6.65 0.61
CA LEU A 22 -6.24 -6.38 -0.12
C LEU A 22 -5.01 -6.62 0.78
N VAL A 23 -5.06 -6.14 2.02
CA VAL A 23 -3.97 -6.34 2.99
C VAL A 23 -3.77 -7.82 3.29
N ASP A 24 -4.85 -8.57 3.48
CA ASP A 24 -4.81 -10.01 3.76
C ASP A 24 -4.23 -10.79 2.58
N ALA A 25 -4.64 -10.48 1.35
CA ALA A 25 -4.10 -11.11 0.14
C ALA A 25 -2.59 -10.85 -0.04
N LEU A 26 -2.14 -9.62 0.22
CA LEU A 26 -0.71 -9.29 0.18
C LEU A 26 0.06 -9.97 1.31
N LYS A 27 -0.57 -10.15 2.48
CA LYS A 27 0.02 -10.86 3.61
C LYS A 27 0.31 -12.31 3.27
N GLU A 28 -0.56 -12.99 2.53
CA GLU A 28 -0.30 -14.37 2.09
C GLU A 28 0.99 -14.50 1.25
N ILE A 29 1.29 -13.52 0.39
CA ILE A 29 2.54 -13.47 -0.38
C ILE A 29 3.72 -13.17 0.55
N ALA A 30 3.56 -12.19 1.44
CA ALA A 30 4.59 -11.80 2.39
C ALA A 30 5.00 -12.97 3.30
N ASP A 31 4.03 -13.73 3.80
CA ASP A 31 4.22 -14.89 4.66
C ASP A 31 4.99 -16.01 3.93
N LYS A 32 4.67 -16.28 2.65
CA LYS A 32 5.42 -17.24 1.81
C LYS A 32 6.90 -16.85 1.65
N LYS A 33 7.20 -15.56 1.67
CA LYS A 33 8.56 -15.02 1.55
C LYS A 33 9.25 -14.79 2.91
N GLY A 34 8.53 -14.97 4.02
CA GLY A 34 9.06 -14.70 5.36
C GLY A 34 9.32 -13.22 5.65
N VAL A 35 8.61 -12.31 4.99
CA VAL A 35 8.74 -10.85 5.17
C VAL A 35 7.44 -10.24 5.67
N THR A 36 7.50 -9.01 6.18
CA THR A 36 6.26 -8.31 6.57
C THR A 36 5.53 -7.76 5.34
N PRO A 37 4.19 -7.59 5.39
CA PRO A 37 3.45 -6.94 4.31
C PRO A 37 4.01 -5.55 3.94
N SER A 38 4.45 -4.78 4.94
CA SER A 38 5.07 -3.47 4.70
C SER A 38 6.38 -3.56 3.91
N GLN A 39 7.22 -4.56 4.18
CA GLN A 39 8.45 -4.80 3.42
C GLN A 39 8.13 -5.27 1.99
N LEU A 40 7.16 -6.17 1.82
CA LEU A 40 6.70 -6.61 0.51
C LEU A 40 6.22 -5.42 -0.35
N THR A 41 5.36 -4.56 0.21
CA THR A 41 4.87 -3.38 -0.50
C THR A 41 5.98 -2.41 -0.86
N LEU A 42 6.95 -2.19 0.04
CA LEU A 42 8.09 -1.31 -0.23
C LEU A 42 8.97 -1.87 -1.35
N ALA A 43 9.23 -3.18 -1.35
CA ALA A 43 9.97 -3.85 -2.43
C ALA A 43 9.25 -3.73 -3.78
N TRP A 44 7.92 -3.84 -3.79
CA TRP A 44 7.12 -3.69 -5.01
C TRP A 44 7.16 -2.27 -5.56
N VAL A 45 7.16 -1.24 -4.70
CA VAL A 45 7.33 0.16 -5.14
C VAL A 45 8.69 0.35 -5.80
N LEU A 46 9.75 -0.18 -5.20
CA LEU A 46 11.11 -0.10 -5.73
C LEU A 46 11.30 -0.93 -7.01
N SER A 47 10.44 -1.93 -7.26
CA SER A 47 10.51 -2.74 -8.48
C SER A 47 9.80 -2.13 -9.69
N GLN A 48 9.15 -0.96 -9.56
CA GLN A 48 8.41 -0.33 -10.66
C GLN A 48 9.34 0.34 -11.71
N GLY A 49 10.63 0.52 -11.41
CA GLY A 49 11.62 1.03 -12.35
C GLY A 49 12.85 1.59 -11.64
N GLU A 50 13.92 1.86 -12.39
CA GLU A 50 15.18 2.38 -11.84
C GLU A 50 15.05 3.81 -11.28
N ASP A 51 14.05 4.56 -11.74
CA ASP A 51 13.76 5.93 -11.29
C ASP A 51 12.83 5.99 -10.05
N PHE A 52 12.47 4.83 -9.48
CA PHE A 52 11.64 4.76 -8.28
C PHE A 52 12.47 4.77 -7.01
N PHE A 53 12.37 5.87 -6.26
CA PHE A 53 12.99 6.00 -4.94
C PHE A 53 11.92 6.05 -3.85
N ALA A 54 12.03 5.15 -2.87
CA ALA A 54 11.16 5.18 -1.71
C ALA A 54 11.80 5.96 -0.56
N ILE A 55 11.02 6.84 0.08
CA ILE A 55 11.42 7.60 1.27
C ILE A 55 10.59 7.12 2.48
N PRO A 56 10.80 5.89 2.97
CA PRO A 56 9.99 5.35 4.05
C PRO A 56 10.29 6.08 5.36
N GLY A 57 9.28 6.73 5.92
CA GLY A 57 9.36 7.29 7.27
C GLY A 57 9.33 6.17 8.30
N THR A 58 10.46 5.88 8.94
CA THR A 58 10.53 4.92 10.06
C THR A 58 11.41 5.45 11.18
N LYS A 59 11.04 5.14 12.43
CA LYS A 59 11.88 5.37 13.61
C LYS A 59 12.76 4.16 13.96
N LYS A 60 12.63 3.04 13.24
CA LYS A 60 13.36 1.78 13.53
C LYS A 60 13.92 1.17 12.24
N ILE A 61 15.19 0.82 12.27
CA ILE A 61 15.94 0.26 11.12
C ILE A 61 15.37 -1.06 10.64
N LYS A 62 14.85 -1.91 11.55
CA LYS A 62 14.30 -3.22 11.21
C LYS A 62 13.13 -3.22 10.21
N TYR A 63 12.57 -2.05 9.90
CA TYR A 63 11.53 -1.87 8.89
C TYR A 63 12.05 -1.36 7.54
N ALA A 64 13.38 -1.19 7.40
CA ALA A 64 14.02 -1.00 6.11
C ALA A 64 13.90 -2.28 5.26
N CYS A 65 13.87 -2.12 3.95
CA CYS A 65 13.58 -3.20 3.00
C CYS A 65 14.82 -3.53 2.15
N ASP A 66 15.27 -4.77 2.24
CA ASP A 66 16.20 -5.43 1.31
C ASP A 66 15.57 -6.73 0.82
N VAL A 67 14.36 -6.62 0.27
CA VAL A 67 13.59 -7.76 -0.24
C VAL A 67 13.65 -7.74 -1.76
N LYS A 68 14.09 -8.85 -2.36
CA LYS A 68 14.06 -9.05 -3.81
C LYS A 68 12.78 -9.76 -4.21
N LEU A 69 12.05 -9.17 -5.14
CA LEU A 69 10.86 -9.77 -5.75
C LEU A 69 11.26 -10.45 -7.06
N THR A 70 10.71 -11.64 -7.31
CA THR A 70 10.79 -12.26 -8.63
C THR A 70 9.70 -11.68 -9.54
N GLN A 71 9.77 -12.00 -10.83
CA GLN A 71 8.74 -11.56 -11.78
C GLN A 71 7.36 -12.16 -11.43
N GLU A 72 7.33 -13.39 -10.93
CA GLU A 72 6.12 -14.08 -10.49
C GLU A 72 5.50 -13.39 -9.27
N ASP A 73 6.31 -12.91 -8.32
CA ASP A 73 5.84 -12.13 -7.18
C ASP A 73 5.16 -10.83 -7.66
N ILE A 74 5.82 -10.12 -8.57
CA ILE A 74 5.32 -8.84 -9.12
C ILE A 74 3.98 -9.08 -9.83
N SER A 75 3.91 -10.07 -10.71
CA SER A 75 2.68 -10.42 -11.42
C SER A 75 1.55 -10.84 -10.47
N SER A 76 1.87 -11.58 -9.40
CA SER A 76 0.88 -11.96 -8.38
C SER A 76 0.34 -10.75 -7.62
N ILE A 77 1.21 -9.79 -7.28
CA ILE A 77 0.80 -8.53 -6.63
C ILE A 77 -0.09 -7.71 -7.58
N GLU A 78 0.27 -7.60 -8.85
CA GLU A 78 -0.51 -6.87 -9.86
C GLU A 78 -1.90 -7.48 -10.08
N GLU A 79 -2.01 -8.81 -10.11
CA GLU A 79 -3.30 -9.50 -10.20
C GLU A 79 -4.20 -9.15 -9.01
N ILE A 80 -3.64 -9.15 -7.80
CA ILE A 80 -4.36 -8.77 -6.58
C ILE A 80 -4.83 -7.31 -6.66
N LEU A 81 -3.97 -6.38 -7.08
CA LEU A 81 -4.30 -4.95 -7.23
C LEU A 81 -5.34 -4.69 -8.33
N ASN A 82 -5.36 -5.54 -9.36
CA ASN A 82 -6.38 -5.49 -10.41
C ASN A 82 -7.73 -6.01 -9.93
N ARG A 83 -7.73 -7.08 -9.14
CA ARG A 83 -8.93 -7.73 -8.60
C ARG A 83 -9.58 -6.96 -7.45
N ILE A 84 -8.79 -6.44 -6.51
CA ILE A 84 -9.29 -5.80 -5.28
C ILE A 84 -9.06 -4.29 -5.38
N LYS A 85 -10.13 -3.55 -5.64
CA LYS A 85 -10.08 -2.08 -5.72
C LYS A 85 -10.25 -1.46 -4.34
N VAL A 86 -9.45 -0.42 -4.07
CA VAL A 86 -9.54 0.35 -2.83
C VAL A 86 -10.80 1.20 -2.85
N ILE A 87 -11.64 1.05 -1.82
CA ILE A 87 -12.89 1.77 -1.65
C ILE A 87 -12.68 2.98 -0.72
N GLY A 88 -13.27 4.12 -1.07
CA GLY A 88 -13.21 5.36 -0.33
C GLY A 88 -12.14 6.34 -0.84
N ASP A 89 -12.46 7.63 -0.76
CA ASP A 89 -11.57 8.71 -1.17
C ASP A 89 -10.29 8.76 -0.34
N ARG A 90 -9.21 9.26 -0.96
CA ARG A 90 -7.90 9.36 -0.31
C ARG A 90 -7.93 10.29 0.91
N TYR A 91 -8.72 11.35 0.84
CA TYR A 91 -8.84 12.37 1.90
C TYR A 91 -10.31 12.62 2.24
N ALA A 92 -10.58 12.91 3.52
CA ALA A 92 -11.88 13.37 3.97
C ALA A 92 -12.16 14.76 3.39
N GLY A 93 -13.35 14.98 2.83
CA GLY A 93 -13.76 16.28 2.32
C GLY A 93 -13.60 16.49 0.81
N GLY A 94 -13.24 15.46 0.04
CA GLY A 94 -13.48 15.43 -1.40
C GLY A 94 -12.94 16.62 -2.19
N THR A 95 -11.83 17.23 -1.78
CA THR A 95 -11.09 18.12 -2.66
C THR A 95 -10.05 17.27 -3.37
N ALA A 96 -10.39 16.84 -4.60
CA ALA A 96 -9.35 16.70 -5.61
C ALA A 96 -8.58 18.02 -5.57
N ALA A 97 -7.27 17.95 -5.26
CA ALA A 97 -6.44 19.12 -5.33
C ALA A 97 -6.45 19.57 -6.79
N ASN A 98 -7.26 20.59 -7.09
CA ASN A 98 -7.26 21.28 -8.37
C ASN A 98 -5.94 22.04 -8.44
N TRP A 99 -4.87 21.34 -8.83
CA TRP A 99 -3.63 21.94 -9.27
C TRP A 99 -3.87 22.51 -10.66
N THR A 100 -4.46 23.70 -10.76
CA THR A 100 -4.23 24.54 -11.94
C THR A 100 -2.84 25.13 -11.79
N ALA A 101 -1.84 24.49 -12.40
CA ALA A 101 -0.54 25.08 -12.62
C ALA A 101 -0.67 26.12 -13.77
N PHE A 102 -0.19 27.33 -13.50
CA PHE A 102 0.12 28.47 -14.39
C PHE A 102 -0.71 28.69 -15.65
#